data_AF-A0A3N5NG47-F1
#
_entry.id   AF-A0A3N5NG47-F1
#
_cell.length_a   1.000
_cell.length_b   1.000
_cell.length_c   1.000
_cell.angle_alpha   90.00
_cell.angle_beta   90.00
_cell.angle_gamma   90.00
#
_symmetry.space_group_name_H-M   'P 1'
#
loop_
_entity.id
_entity.type
_entity.pdbx_description
1 polymer ?
#
loop_
_entity_poly.entity_id
_entity_poly.type
_entity_poly.pdbx_seq_one_letter_code
_entity_poly.pdbx_strand_id
1 'polypeptide(L)'
;MVDARSKVARPGIRPWAAIPGLLVVIIALSAGLGACGQPQPVHVTLHADGQQQILQVTAPSALAVRDLLAATGVSLGPLDRVEPDLYVEVAEGMAVIVTRIEEQFEVERQVLPFAHKTVRNEAVPEGERRLLQAGNNGEVEITYQLTLENGVEV
;
A
#
# COMPACT_ATOMS: atom_id res chain seq x y z
N MET A 1 108.90 -10.41 21.34
CA MET A 1 108.55 -11.41 20.31
C MET A 1 107.87 -12.57 21.01
N VAL A 2 106.72 -12.98 20.48
CA VAL A 2 105.88 -14.16 20.85
C VAL A 2 104.78 -13.95 21.91
N ASP A 3 103.56 -13.92 21.35
CA ASP A 3 102.25 -14.45 21.79
C ASP A 3 101.75 -14.34 23.24
N ALA A 4 100.51 -13.85 23.36
CA ALA A 4 99.37 -14.75 23.61
C ALA A 4 98.05 -14.01 23.41
N ARG A 5 97.34 -14.40 22.34
CA ARG A 5 95.96 -13.97 22.04
C ARG A 5 95.01 -14.38 23.16
N SER A 6 94.36 -13.40 23.77
CA SER A 6 93.28 -13.57 24.74
C SER A 6 92.00 -14.07 24.04
N LYS A 7 91.38 -15.07 24.65
CA LYS A 7 90.15 -15.74 24.18
C LYS A 7 88.97 -14.75 24.18
N VAL A 8 88.37 -14.55 23.00
CA VAL A 8 87.08 -13.86 22.87
C VAL A 8 85.97 -14.85 23.20
N ALA A 9 85.34 -14.68 24.36
CA ALA A 9 84.14 -15.39 24.77
C ALA A 9 82.90 -14.75 24.12
N ARG A 10 82.06 -15.55 23.46
CA ARG A 10 80.78 -15.13 22.89
C ARG A 10 79.70 -15.12 23.98
N PRO A 11 78.99 -14.02 24.24
CA PRO A 11 77.81 -14.07 25.09
C PRO A 11 76.59 -14.55 24.27
N GLY A 12 75.96 -15.61 24.78
CA GLY A 12 74.76 -16.23 24.21
C GLY A 12 73.49 -15.40 24.45
N ILE A 13 72.62 -15.44 23.44
CA ILE A 13 71.28 -14.85 23.45
C ILE A 13 70.39 -15.69 24.36
N ARG A 14 69.76 -15.06 25.36
CA ARG A 14 68.73 -15.70 26.22
C ARG A 14 67.34 -15.34 25.68
N PRO A 15 66.42 -16.30 25.47
CA PRO A 15 65.04 -15.99 25.08
C PRO A 15 64.27 -15.45 26.30
N TRP A 16 63.77 -14.21 26.18
CA TRP A 16 62.93 -13.58 27.19
C TRP A 16 61.53 -14.20 27.15
N ALA A 17 61.12 -14.77 28.28
CA ALA A 17 59.85 -15.44 28.49
C ALA A 17 58.67 -14.46 28.51
N ALA A 18 57.55 -14.89 27.92
CA ALA A 18 56.26 -14.22 27.93
C ALA A 18 55.71 -14.09 29.37
N ILE A 19 55.16 -12.92 29.71
CA ILE A 19 54.43 -12.66 30.96
C ILE A 19 52.93 -12.77 30.63
N PRO A 20 52.21 -13.84 31.03
CA PRO A 20 50.78 -13.99 30.76
C PRO A 20 50.00 -13.55 32.00
N GLY A 21 49.81 -12.24 32.20
CA GLY A 21 49.17 -11.75 33.42
C GLY A 21 48.19 -10.58 33.26
N LEU A 22 48.26 -9.83 32.15
CA LEU A 22 47.51 -8.57 32.04
C LEU A 22 46.22 -8.65 31.20
N LEU A 23 45.96 -9.77 30.53
CA LEU A 23 44.86 -9.87 29.53
C LEU A 23 43.51 -10.32 30.12
N VAL A 24 43.47 -10.81 31.36
CA VAL A 24 42.24 -11.42 31.93
C VAL A 24 41.33 -10.38 32.63
N VAL A 25 41.84 -9.22 33.04
CA VAL A 25 41.06 -8.25 33.83
C VAL A 25 40.21 -7.29 32.98
N ILE A 26 40.53 -7.10 31.69
CA ILE A 26 39.76 -6.22 30.78
C ILE A 26 38.50 -6.92 30.22
N ILE A 27 38.46 -8.25 30.21
CA ILE A 27 37.34 -9.02 29.63
C ILE A 27 36.10 -9.06 30.54
N ALA A 28 36.23 -8.70 31.83
CA ALA A 28 35.13 -8.74 32.80
C ALA A 28 34.29 -7.45 32.90
N LEU A 29 34.68 -6.36 32.22
CA LEU A 29 33.99 -5.06 32.30
C LEU A 29 33.17 -4.70 31.05
N SER A 30 32.93 -5.65 30.14
CA SER A 30 32.12 -5.45 28.93
C SER A 30 30.79 -6.22 28.93
N ALA A 31 30.47 -6.95 30.00
CA ALA A 31 29.30 -7.82 30.08
C ALA A 31 28.09 -7.16 30.77
N GLY A 32 27.85 -5.86 30.53
CA GLY A 32 26.85 -5.08 31.29
C GLY A 32 25.96 -4.12 30.49
N LEU A 33 25.89 -4.23 29.16
CA LEU A 33 25.08 -3.35 28.31
C LEU A 33 24.33 -4.19 27.26
N GLY A 34 23.17 -4.74 27.63
CA GLY A 34 22.42 -5.57 26.69
C GLY A 34 21.11 -6.10 27.23
N ALA A 35 20.25 -5.20 27.72
CA ALA A 35 18.85 -5.52 27.97
C ALA A 35 17.95 -4.45 27.34
N CYS A 36 18.12 -4.21 26.04
CA CYS A 36 17.07 -3.57 25.26
C CYS A 36 16.07 -4.66 24.87
N GLY A 37 14.84 -4.58 25.39
CA GLY A 37 13.73 -5.42 24.92
C GLY A 37 13.57 -5.23 23.42
N GLN A 38 13.80 -6.29 22.64
CA GLN A 38 13.71 -6.22 21.19
C GLN A 38 12.24 -6.10 20.78
N PRO A 39 11.90 -5.19 19.83
CA PRO A 39 10.56 -5.15 19.27
C PRO A 39 10.24 -6.51 18.62
N GLN A 40 9.13 -7.11 19.01
CA GLN A 40 8.67 -8.36 18.39
C GLN A 40 8.10 -8.05 17.00
N PRO A 41 8.49 -8.82 15.97
CA PRO A 41 7.92 -8.65 14.64
C PRO A 41 6.45 -9.04 14.66
N VAL A 42 5.62 -8.22 14.03
CA VAL A 42 4.17 -8.41 13.95
C VAL A 42 3.79 -8.82 12.52
N HIS A 43 2.91 -9.81 12.37
CA HIS A 43 2.38 -10.26 11.08
C HIS A 43 1.03 -9.62 10.78
N VAL A 44 0.89 -9.14 9.56
CA VAL A 44 -0.30 -8.41 9.11
C VAL A 44 -0.66 -8.90 7.72
N THR A 45 -1.94 -9.13 7.46
CA THR A 45 -2.41 -9.50 6.13
C THR A 45 -2.98 -8.27 5.46
N LEU A 46 -2.41 -7.84 4.33
CA LEU A 46 -2.93 -6.76 3.51
C LEU A 46 -3.67 -7.35 2.31
N HIS A 47 -4.95 -6.99 2.15
CA HIS A 47 -5.75 -7.23 0.97
C HIS A 47 -5.92 -5.92 0.22
N ALA A 48 -5.27 -5.77 -0.94
CA ALA A 48 -5.38 -4.59 -1.78
C ALA A 48 -5.22 -4.98 -3.26
N ASP A 49 -5.95 -4.33 -4.15
CA ASP A 49 -5.82 -4.51 -5.60
C ASP A 49 -5.98 -5.97 -6.08
N GLY A 50 -6.87 -6.72 -5.41
CA GLY A 50 -7.10 -8.15 -5.68
C GLY A 50 -5.96 -9.08 -5.22
N GLN A 51 -4.94 -8.55 -4.53
CA GLN A 51 -3.84 -9.32 -3.98
C GLN A 51 -3.91 -9.42 -2.46
N GLN A 52 -3.50 -10.57 -1.93
CA GLN A 52 -3.28 -10.78 -0.50
C GLN A 52 -1.79 -10.90 -0.23
N GLN A 53 -1.27 -10.06 0.66
CA GLN A 53 0.14 -10.03 1.06
C GLN A 53 0.27 -10.20 2.56
N ILE A 54 1.18 -11.06 3.01
CA ILE A 54 1.51 -11.19 4.43
C ILE A 54 2.77 -10.37 4.69
N LEU A 55 2.63 -9.34 5.51
CA LEU A 55 3.68 -8.38 5.84
C LEU A 55 4.22 -8.67 7.23
N GLN A 56 5.55 -8.61 7.34
CA GLN A 56 6.25 -8.63 8.62
C GLN A 56 6.69 -7.20 8.95
N VAL A 57 6.15 -6.66 10.02
CA VAL A 57 6.42 -5.30 10.45
C VAL A 57 7.21 -5.35 11.75
N THR A 58 8.42 -4.81 11.74
CA THR A 58 9.22 -4.60 12.95
C THR A 58 9.24 -3.12 13.26
N ALA A 59 8.35 -2.67 14.14
CA ALA A 59 8.30 -1.27 14.57
C ALA A 59 8.63 -1.14 16.07
N PRO A 60 9.46 -0.17 16.49
CA PRO A 60 9.76 0.08 17.91
C PRO A 60 8.58 0.73 18.66
N SER A 61 7.52 1.16 17.96
CA SER A 61 6.32 1.80 18.49
C SER A 61 5.10 1.49 17.61
N ALA A 62 3.89 1.78 18.11
CA ALA A 62 2.61 1.65 17.43
C ALA A 62 2.66 2.13 15.96
N LEU A 63 2.58 1.20 15.00
CA LEU A 63 2.45 1.50 13.58
C LEU A 63 0.96 1.60 13.24
N ALA A 64 0.53 2.67 12.58
CA ALA A 64 -0.86 2.79 12.14
C ALA A 64 -1.08 2.14 10.77
N VAL A 65 -2.33 1.76 10.45
CA VAL A 65 -2.71 1.21 9.14
C VAL A 65 -2.26 2.12 8.00
N ARG A 66 -2.36 3.45 8.17
CA ARG A 66 -1.90 4.42 7.16
C ARG A 66 -0.42 4.25 6.79
N ASP A 67 0.43 4.01 7.79
CA ASP A 67 1.87 3.97 7.63
C ASP A 67 2.27 2.64 6.98
N LEU A 68 1.55 1.58 7.33
CA LEU A 68 1.66 0.28 6.67
C LEU A 68 1.33 0.38 5.18
N LEU A 69 0.20 1.00 4.81
CA LEU A 69 -0.20 1.17 3.41
C LEU A 69 0.82 2.03 2.63
N ALA A 70 1.31 3.11 3.24
CA ALA A 70 2.32 3.96 2.64
C ALA A 70 3.65 3.19 2.42
N ALA A 71 4.06 2.37 3.38
CA ALA A 71 5.27 1.55 3.28
C ALA A 71 5.17 0.48 2.19
N THR A 72 3.97 -0.04 1.90
CA THR A 72 3.73 -0.99 0.80
C THR A 72 3.45 -0.31 -0.54
N GLY A 73 3.45 1.02 -0.61
CA GLY A 73 3.16 1.76 -1.84
C GLY A 73 1.68 1.75 -2.24
N VAL A 74 0.78 1.43 -1.31
CA VAL A 74 -0.67 1.45 -1.54
C VAL A 74 -1.18 2.84 -1.19
N SER A 75 -1.52 3.62 -2.22
CA SER A 75 -2.20 4.92 -2.07
C SER A 75 -3.70 4.74 -2.19
N LEU A 76 -4.48 5.39 -1.32
CA LEU A 76 -5.94 5.41 -1.40
C LEU A 76 -6.43 6.53 -2.31
N GLY A 77 -7.41 6.21 -3.16
CA GLY A 77 -8.23 7.17 -3.89
C GLY A 77 -9.24 7.88 -2.98
N PRO A 78 -9.95 8.89 -3.52
CA PRO A 78 -10.89 9.70 -2.74
C PRO A 78 -12.13 8.93 -2.26
N LEU A 79 -12.51 7.88 -2.98
CA LEU A 79 -13.68 7.05 -2.68
C LEU A 79 -13.29 5.72 -2.02
N ASP A 80 -12.00 5.38 -2.01
CA ASP A 80 -11.54 4.10 -1.49
C ASP A 80 -11.82 3.99 0.01
N ARG A 81 -12.14 2.76 0.43
CA ARG A 81 -12.39 2.45 1.84
C ARG A 81 -11.35 1.48 2.35
N VAL A 82 -10.98 1.63 3.62
CA VAL A 82 -10.06 0.73 4.31
C VAL A 82 -10.66 0.25 5.62
N GLU A 83 -10.51 -1.04 5.90
CA GLU A 83 -10.90 -1.66 7.16
C GLU A 83 -9.72 -2.46 7.72
N PRO A 84 -9.28 -2.24 8.98
CA PRO A 84 -9.67 -1.19 9.91
C PRO A 84 -9.29 0.24 9.44
N ASP A 85 -9.79 1.25 10.14
CA ASP A 85 -9.52 2.67 9.86
C ASP A 85 -8.00 2.98 9.84
N LEU A 86 -7.60 3.95 9.02
CA LEU A 86 -6.23 4.45 8.85
C LEU A 86 -5.48 4.78 10.15
N TYR A 87 -6.21 5.20 11.18
CA TYR A 87 -5.65 5.61 12.47
C TYR A 87 -5.52 4.46 13.47
N VAL A 88 -6.00 3.26 13.14
CA VAL A 88 -5.90 2.08 14.00
C VAL A 88 -4.46 1.58 14.02
N GLU A 89 -4.00 1.22 15.22
CA GLU A 89 -2.70 0.58 15.41
C GLU A 89 -2.75 -0.87 14.92
N VAL A 90 -1.72 -1.25 14.18
CA VAL A 90 -1.61 -2.57 13.58
C VAL A 90 -1.20 -3.60 14.64
N ALA A 91 -1.88 -4.74 14.67
CA ALA A 91 -1.66 -5.80 15.65
C ALA A 91 -1.40 -7.17 14.99
N GLU A 92 -0.91 -8.13 15.78
CA GLU A 92 -0.58 -9.49 15.30
C GLU A 92 -1.82 -10.18 14.71
N GLY A 93 -1.66 -10.70 13.51
CA GLY A 93 -2.72 -11.39 12.78
C GLY A 93 -3.83 -10.46 12.26
N MET A 94 -3.66 -9.14 12.32
CA MET A 94 -4.63 -8.19 11.79
C MET A 94 -4.74 -8.33 10.26
N ALA A 95 -5.97 -8.30 9.75
CA ALA A 95 -6.25 -8.18 8.33
C ALA A 95 -6.63 -6.73 8.01
N VAL A 96 -5.90 -6.11 7.10
CA VAL A 96 -6.18 -4.79 6.53
C VAL A 96 -6.73 -5.01 5.13
N ILE A 97 -7.95 -4.52 4.87
CA ILE A 97 -8.67 -4.69 3.62
C ILE A 97 -8.85 -3.31 3.00
N VAL A 98 -8.38 -3.16 1.77
CA VAL A 98 -8.60 -1.97 0.93
C VAL A 98 -9.64 -2.34 -0.11
N THR A 99 -10.74 -1.60 -0.11
CA THR A 99 -11.81 -1.69 -1.10
C THR A 99 -11.68 -0.52 -2.06
N ARG A 100 -11.43 -0.80 -3.33
CA ARG A 100 -11.34 0.21 -4.39
C ARG A 100 -12.73 0.60 -4.85
N ILE A 101 -12.99 1.91 -4.91
CA ILE A 101 -14.29 2.42 -5.36
C ILE A 101 -14.09 3.37 -6.53
N GLU A 102 -14.77 3.05 -7.64
CA GLU A 102 -14.74 3.84 -8.86
C GLU A 102 -16.16 4.25 -9.25
N GLU A 103 -16.30 5.46 -9.76
CA GLU A 103 -17.53 5.95 -10.38
C GLU A 103 -17.30 6.08 -11.88
N GLN A 104 -18.17 5.48 -12.69
CA GLN A 104 -18.11 5.55 -14.14
C GLN A 104 -19.42 6.11 -14.67
N PHE A 105 -19.35 6.87 -15.78
CA PHE A 105 -20.52 7.41 -16.44
C PHE A 105 -20.71 6.72 -17.78
N GLU A 106 -21.87 6.12 -17.98
CA GLU A 106 -22.27 5.55 -19.26
C GLU A 106 -23.38 6.39 -19.89
N VAL A 107 -23.24 6.67 -21.18
CA VAL A 107 -24.16 7.52 -21.94
C VAL A 107 -24.81 6.68 -23.02
N GLU A 108 -26.13 6.56 -22.94
CA GLU A 108 -26.96 5.84 -23.89
C GLU A 108 -27.86 6.82 -24.66
N ARG A 109 -27.86 6.73 -26.00
CA ARG A 109 -28.75 7.54 -26.85
C ARG A 109 -29.88 6.69 -27.39
N GLN A 110 -31.10 7.16 -27.21
CA GLN A 110 -32.30 6.50 -27.68
C GLN A 110 -33.15 7.46 -28.53
N VAL A 111 -33.80 6.91 -29.56
CA VAL A 111 -34.75 7.66 -30.37
C VAL A 111 -35.98 7.97 -29.52
N LEU A 112 -36.37 9.25 -29.45
CA LEU A 112 -37.58 9.69 -28.78
C LEU A 112 -38.68 9.93 -29.83
N PRO A 113 -39.71 9.06 -29.93
CA PRO A 113 -40.78 9.23 -30.90
C PRO A 113 -41.53 10.54 -30.68
N PHE A 114 -41.94 11.19 -31.79
CA PHE A 114 -42.76 12.39 -31.69
C PHE A 114 -44.18 12.08 -31.21
N ALA A 115 -44.79 13.02 -30.48
CA ALA A 115 -46.18 12.90 -30.06
C ALA A 115 -47.14 13.35 -31.18
N HIS A 116 -48.33 12.73 -31.23
CA HIS A 116 -49.40 13.14 -32.12
C HIS A 116 -50.42 14.01 -31.38
N LYS A 117 -50.85 15.10 -32.03
CA LYS A 117 -51.96 15.93 -31.56
C LYS A 117 -52.96 16.14 -32.69
N THR A 118 -54.24 15.95 -32.40
CA THR A 118 -55.33 16.25 -33.32
C THR A 118 -56.02 17.53 -32.90
N VAL A 119 -56.26 18.43 -33.85
CA VAL A 119 -56.95 19.70 -33.64
C VAL A 119 -58.18 19.74 -34.55
N ARG A 120 -59.35 20.05 -33.99
CA ARG A 120 -60.60 20.18 -34.76
C ARG A 120 -60.56 21.47 -35.59
N ASN A 121 -60.95 21.37 -36.86
CA ASN A 121 -61.03 22.50 -37.77
C ASN A 121 -62.32 22.40 -38.60
N GLU A 122 -63.13 23.45 -38.57
CA GLU A 122 -64.42 23.52 -39.27
C GLU A 122 -64.27 23.55 -40.81
N ALA A 123 -63.10 23.93 -41.31
CA ALA A 123 -62.80 23.94 -42.75
C ALA A 123 -62.47 22.54 -43.32
N VAL A 124 -62.34 21.52 -42.47
CA VAL A 124 -62.07 20.14 -42.90
C VAL A 124 -63.38 19.33 -42.85
N PRO A 125 -63.82 18.71 -43.97
CA PRO A 125 -65.03 17.90 -43.99
C PRO A 125 -65.03 16.78 -42.95
N GLU A 126 -66.22 16.41 -42.46
CA GLU A 126 -66.35 15.31 -41.51
C GLU A 126 -65.82 13.99 -42.11
N GLY A 127 -65.04 13.26 -41.32
CA GLY A 127 -64.39 12.02 -41.76
C GLY A 127 -63.03 12.21 -42.44
N GLU A 128 -62.67 13.42 -42.86
CA GLU A 128 -61.34 13.70 -43.41
C GLU A 128 -60.33 14.07 -42.31
N ARG A 129 -59.06 13.70 -42.53
CA ARG A 129 -57.92 14.16 -41.74
C ARG A 129 -56.86 14.72 -42.67
N ARG A 130 -56.26 15.85 -42.27
CA ARG A 130 -55.15 16.46 -43.01
C ARG A 130 -53.95 16.61 -42.08
N LEU A 131 -52.76 16.35 -42.62
CA LEU A 131 -51.51 16.60 -41.93
C LEU A 131 -51.29 18.11 -41.88
N LEU A 132 -51.22 18.68 -40.68
CA LEU A 132 -50.88 20.09 -40.48
C LEU A 132 -49.37 20.29 -40.39
N GLN A 133 -48.71 19.45 -39.58
CA GLN A 133 -47.29 19.51 -39.33
C GLN A 133 -46.75 18.09 -39.17
N ALA A 134 -45.67 17.79 -39.88
CA ALA A 134 -44.94 16.55 -39.68
C ALA A 134 -44.17 16.63 -38.34
N GLY A 135 -44.28 15.57 -37.53
CA GLY A 135 -43.38 15.37 -36.41
C GLY A 135 -42.05 14.80 -36.89
N ASN A 136 -41.01 15.01 -36.10
CA ASN A 136 -39.71 14.37 -36.28
C ASN A 136 -39.33 13.73 -34.95
N ASN A 137 -38.80 12.51 -35.00
CA ASN A 137 -38.27 11.89 -33.79
C ASN A 137 -37.13 12.76 -33.25
N GLY A 138 -37.11 12.91 -31.93
CA GLY A 138 -35.98 13.47 -31.21
C GLY A 138 -34.99 12.38 -30.81
N GLU A 139 -33.97 12.79 -30.07
CA GLU A 139 -33.06 11.90 -29.36
C GLU A 139 -33.11 12.26 -27.87
N VAL A 140 -33.03 11.24 -27.02
CA VAL A 140 -32.80 11.41 -25.59
C VAL A 140 -31.44 10.81 -25.26
N GLU A 141 -30.69 11.51 -24.41
CA GLU A 141 -29.44 11.04 -23.84
C GLU A 141 -29.68 10.66 -22.39
N ILE A 142 -29.42 9.40 -22.05
CA ILE A 142 -29.56 8.86 -20.70
C ILE A 142 -28.15 8.65 -20.16
N THR A 143 -27.83 9.32 -19.05
CA THR A 143 -26.55 9.15 -18.36
C THR A 143 -26.76 8.27 -17.12
N TYR A 144 -26.08 7.14 -17.07
CA TYR A 144 -26.00 6.26 -15.90
C TYR A 144 -24.71 6.57 -15.15
N GLN A 145 -24.80 6.66 -13.81
CA GLN A 145 -23.64 6.67 -12.93
C GLN A 145 -23.52 5.28 -12.31
N LEU A 146 -22.46 4.57 -12.66
CA LEU A 146 -22.14 3.24 -12.17
C LEU A 146 -21.15 3.37 -11.02
N THR A 147 -21.40 2.68 -9.91
CA THR A 147 -20.44 2.55 -8.80
C THR A 147 -19.85 1.15 -8.85
N LEU A 148 -18.53 1.05 -8.87
CA LEU A 148 -17.81 -0.22 -8.89
C LEU A 148 -17.02 -0.38 -7.60
N GLU A 149 -17.21 -1.50 -6.91
CA GLU A 149 -16.41 -1.93 -5.77
C GLU A 149 -15.49 -3.08 -6.19
N ASN A 150 -14.18 -2.89 -6.11
CA ASN A 150 -13.17 -3.84 -6.59
C ASN A 150 -13.41 -4.32 -8.04
N GLY A 151 -13.91 -3.42 -8.90
CA GLY A 151 -14.22 -3.69 -10.31
C GLY A 151 -15.56 -4.39 -10.55
N VAL A 152 -16.39 -4.56 -9.52
CA VAL A 152 -17.74 -5.14 -9.62
C VAL A 152 -18.78 -4.05 -9.38
N GLU A 153 -19.72 -3.90 -10.31
CA GLU A 153 -20.87 -2.98 -10.18
C GLU A 153 -21.74 -3.36 -8.96
N VAL A 154 -22.13 -2.37 -8.16
CA VAL A 154 -22.94 -2.53 -6.93
C VAL A 154 -24.23 -1.72 -6.93
#